data_AF-A0A4Q4DI34-F1
#
_entry.id   AF-A0A4Q4DI34-F1
#
_cell.length_a   1.000
_cell.length_b   1.000
_cell.length_c   1.000
_cell.angle_alpha   90.00
_cell.angle_beta   90.00
_cell.angle_gamma   90.00
#
_symmetry.space_group_name_H-M   'P 1'
#
loop_
_entity.id
_entity.type
_entity.pdbx_description
1 polymer ?
#
loop_
_entity_poly.entity_id
_entity_poly.type
_entity_poly.pdbx_seq_one_letter_code
_entity_poly.pdbx_strand_id
1 'polypeptide(L)'
;MRFSNRFEEVETALRKREGVAQAAVVSRENRPGERRLVAYVVPEVPEADVTKHVEKWRAIYDEMYGDTAPDATGIGDDFTGWNSSYTREPIPLPEMRQWRASTVERVRGLEARRVLEIGVGSGLLLGPLALEAEVYWGTDFSEPVIERLAAQVGMDPRLKDKVTLRCQPADVADGLPAEYFDTVLLNSVVQYFPDAAYLSGVLDVALQRLAPGGRIVIGDVRNHGTLRKFLTAVHHAQRPDDEPSAVRAAVARAMLGETELALDPGFFTEWADAHRDIVAVDVRLKPGSDGNELTRHRYEVVLHKRSSRPTHLADVPTATWGSDVHQVSGLEAELARHGGRLRLTRIPNARLVSEAAECGVPATAEEAPLDPHALETWGEEHGCAVLCTWSAEAPGWFEAVIVPADGTHCYGGVYRPMDTRARPLANVPAASRRASRLPAVLRRELAAELPGGLVPDDIVVIARMPLTARGEVDRAALPEPERAGGGEGSPHTRNPRTAGSST
;
A
#
# COMPACT_ATOMS: atom_id res chain seq x y z
N MET A 1 -5.33 -42.28 -5.14
CA MET A 1 -6.73 -42.03 -5.55
C MET A 1 -7.72 -41.76 -4.41
N ARG A 2 -7.57 -42.33 -3.19
CA ARG A 2 -8.53 -42.10 -2.07
C ARG A 2 -8.49 -40.71 -1.38
N PHE A 3 -7.42 -39.93 -1.51
CA PHE A 3 -7.32 -38.59 -0.88
C PHE A 3 -7.93 -37.45 -1.71
N SER A 4 -7.96 -37.55 -3.04
CA SER A 4 -8.48 -36.50 -3.94
C SER A 4 -9.96 -36.21 -3.68
N ASN A 5 -10.76 -37.26 -3.51
CA ASN A 5 -12.20 -37.14 -3.25
C ASN A 5 -12.51 -36.44 -1.91
N ARG A 6 -11.63 -36.60 -0.90
CA ARG A 6 -11.80 -35.96 0.41
C ARG A 6 -11.49 -34.46 0.39
N PHE A 7 -10.55 -34.01 -0.45
CA PHE A 7 -10.27 -32.58 -0.59
C PHE A 7 -11.38 -31.87 -1.36
N GLU A 8 -11.88 -32.48 -2.44
CA GLU A 8 -12.99 -31.93 -3.22
C GLU A 8 -14.28 -31.80 -2.38
N GLU A 9 -14.55 -32.74 -1.47
CA GLU A 9 -15.66 -32.66 -0.53
C GLU A 9 -15.56 -31.41 0.38
N VAL A 10 -14.38 -31.19 0.98
CA VAL A 10 -14.13 -30.02 1.85
C VAL A 10 -14.15 -28.72 1.06
N GLU A 11 -13.53 -28.69 -0.12
CA GLU A 11 -13.56 -27.53 -1.03
C GLU A 11 -15.00 -27.18 -1.43
N THR A 12 -15.83 -28.19 -1.71
CA THR A 12 -17.25 -28.01 -2.06
C THR A 12 -18.05 -27.48 -0.87
N ALA A 13 -17.84 -28.04 0.33
CA ALA A 13 -18.49 -27.57 1.55
C ALA A 13 -18.11 -26.10 1.88
N LEU A 14 -16.86 -25.72 1.63
CA LEU A 14 -16.37 -24.35 1.78
C LEU A 14 -17.01 -23.38 0.77
N ARG A 15 -17.05 -23.74 -0.52
CA ARG A 15 -17.63 -22.88 -1.58
C ARG A 15 -19.14 -22.66 -1.44
N LYS A 16 -19.83 -23.47 -0.64
CA LYS A 16 -21.26 -23.27 -0.31
C LYS A 16 -21.49 -22.23 0.79
N ARG A 17 -20.44 -21.79 1.50
CA ARG A 17 -20.57 -20.84 2.61
C ARG A 17 -20.63 -19.41 2.10
N GLU A 18 -21.46 -18.60 2.74
CA GLU A 18 -21.53 -17.18 2.45
C GLU A 18 -20.17 -16.52 2.71
N GLY A 19 -19.72 -15.66 1.79
CA GLY A 19 -18.46 -14.95 1.92
C GLY A 19 -17.24 -15.72 1.43
N VAL A 20 -17.39 -16.87 0.77
CA VAL A 20 -16.30 -17.64 0.15
C VAL A 20 -16.47 -17.65 -1.37
N ALA A 21 -15.59 -16.94 -2.08
CA ALA A 21 -15.58 -16.92 -3.55
C ALA A 21 -14.86 -18.16 -4.13
N GLN A 22 -13.73 -18.54 -3.53
CA GLN A 22 -12.93 -19.68 -3.96
C GLN A 22 -12.38 -20.42 -2.75
N ALA A 23 -12.17 -21.72 -2.91
CA ALA A 23 -11.54 -22.56 -1.90
C ALA A 23 -10.60 -23.57 -2.54
N ALA A 24 -9.49 -23.87 -1.87
CA ALA A 24 -8.56 -24.93 -2.23
C ALA A 24 -8.08 -25.62 -0.95
N VAL A 25 -7.94 -26.94 -0.98
CA VAL A 25 -7.50 -27.71 0.20
C VAL A 25 -6.26 -28.52 -0.15
N VAL A 26 -5.27 -28.48 0.75
CA VAL A 26 -4.05 -29.29 0.65
C VAL A 26 -3.75 -29.98 1.98
N SER A 27 -3.05 -31.11 1.90
CA SER A 27 -2.42 -31.72 3.07
C SER A 27 -0.99 -31.20 3.16
N ARG A 28 -0.61 -30.64 4.31
CA ARG A 28 0.78 -30.27 4.60
C ARG A 28 1.36 -31.18 5.68
N GLU A 29 2.64 -31.49 5.57
CA GLU A 29 3.38 -32.29 6.53
C GLU A 29 4.42 -31.38 7.20
N ASN A 30 4.16 -31.01 8.46
CA ASN A 30 4.99 -30.04 9.18
C ASN A 30 6.12 -30.71 9.98
N ARG A 31 5.97 -32.01 10.27
CA ARG A 31 6.95 -32.92 10.85
C ARG A 31 6.74 -34.30 10.23
N PRO A 32 7.78 -35.14 10.10
CA PRO A 32 7.62 -36.50 9.61
C PRO A 32 6.51 -37.23 10.37
N GLY A 33 5.43 -37.59 9.67
CA GLY A 33 4.28 -38.33 10.21
C GLY A 33 3.10 -37.49 10.73
N GLU A 34 3.18 -36.16 10.81
CA GLU A 34 2.07 -35.30 11.25
C GLU A 34 1.49 -34.51 10.06
N ARG A 35 0.50 -35.12 9.39
CA ARG A 35 -0.23 -34.51 8.27
C ARG A 35 -1.41 -33.69 8.76
N ARG A 36 -1.50 -32.45 8.28
CA ARG A 36 -2.54 -31.47 8.62
C ARG A 36 -3.27 -31.05 7.37
N LEU A 37 -4.57 -30.83 7.48
CA LEU A 37 -5.41 -30.34 6.40
C LEU A 37 -5.48 -28.82 6.48
N VAL A 38 -5.03 -28.14 5.43
CA VAL A 38 -5.03 -26.68 5.34
C VAL A 38 -5.99 -26.27 4.23
N ALA A 39 -6.98 -25.47 4.57
CA ALA A 39 -7.91 -24.86 3.63
C ALA A 39 -7.51 -23.42 3.34
N TYR A 40 -7.47 -23.06 2.07
CA TYR A 40 -7.26 -21.70 1.60
C TYR A 40 -8.58 -21.19 1.05
N VAL A 41 -8.98 -19.99 1.46
CA VAL A 41 -10.23 -19.36 1.02
C VAL A 41 -9.97 -17.96 0.50
N VAL A 42 -10.59 -17.63 -0.63
CA VAL A 42 -10.68 -16.26 -1.14
C VAL A 42 -12.02 -15.70 -0.67
N PRO A 43 -12.03 -14.57 0.05
CA PRO A 43 -13.27 -13.97 0.51
C PRO A 43 -14.05 -13.42 -0.70
N GLU A 44 -15.36 -13.59 -0.67
CA GLU A 44 -16.25 -12.85 -1.58
C GLU A 44 -16.37 -11.40 -1.10
N VAL A 45 -16.41 -10.47 -2.05
CA VAL A 45 -16.54 -9.02 -1.79
C VAL A 45 -17.80 -8.52 -2.50
N PRO A 46 -18.96 -8.56 -1.84
CA PRO A 46 -20.19 -8.06 -2.43
C PRO A 46 -20.11 -6.56 -2.68
N GLU A 47 -20.75 -6.08 -3.74
CA GLU A 47 -20.87 -4.65 -4.07
C GLU A 47 -21.41 -3.82 -2.88
N ALA A 48 -22.34 -4.39 -2.10
CA ALA A 48 -22.86 -3.74 -0.90
C ALA A 48 -21.79 -3.47 0.18
N ASP A 49 -20.74 -4.28 0.28
CA ASP A 49 -19.64 -4.05 1.22
C ASP A 49 -18.72 -2.93 0.72
N VAL A 50 -18.55 -2.83 -0.61
CA VAL A 50 -17.82 -1.75 -1.29
C VAL A 50 -18.50 -0.40 -1.02
N THR A 51 -19.82 -0.29 -1.26
CA THR A 51 -20.57 0.94 -0.99
C THR A 51 -20.52 1.34 0.49
N LYS A 52 -20.77 0.38 1.41
CA LYS A 52 -20.72 0.63 2.85
C LYS A 52 -19.34 1.09 3.32
N HIS A 53 -18.27 0.60 2.69
CA HIS A 53 -16.91 1.02 3.02
C HIS A 53 -16.70 2.51 2.71
N VAL A 54 -17.12 2.95 1.53
CA VAL A 54 -17.03 4.37 1.10
C VAL A 54 -17.91 5.25 1.99
N GLU A 55 -19.16 4.85 2.26
CA GLU A 55 -20.08 5.58 3.15
C GLU A 55 -19.52 5.73 4.57
N LYS A 56 -18.88 4.68 5.09
CA LYS A 56 -18.24 4.74 6.41
C LYS A 56 -17.13 5.78 6.46
N TRP A 57 -16.27 5.83 5.45
CA TRP A 57 -15.19 6.83 5.40
C TRP A 57 -15.75 8.24 5.24
N ARG A 58 -16.78 8.42 4.40
CA ARG A 58 -17.47 9.70 4.29
C ARG A 58 -17.99 10.19 5.65
N ALA A 59 -18.67 9.32 6.41
CA ALA A 59 -19.18 9.70 7.72
C ALA A 59 -18.09 10.13 8.71
N ILE A 60 -16.94 9.43 8.72
CA ILE A 60 -15.78 9.78 9.55
C ILE A 60 -15.22 11.16 9.18
N TYR A 61 -15.12 11.45 7.88
CA TYR A 61 -14.58 12.72 7.40
C TYR A 61 -15.56 13.89 7.56
N ASP A 62 -16.86 13.65 7.35
CA ASP A 62 -17.90 14.66 7.58
C ASP A 62 -17.91 15.12 9.05
N GLU A 63 -17.73 14.18 10.00
CA GLU A 63 -17.58 14.50 11.43
C GLU A 63 -16.27 15.28 11.69
N MET A 64 -15.13 14.80 11.18
CA MET A 64 -13.84 15.45 11.38
C MET A 64 -13.79 16.89 10.83
N TYR A 65 -14.37 17.12 9.66
CA TYR A 65 -14.39 18.45 9.03
C TYR A 65 -15.48 19.37 9.58
N GLY A 66 -16.61 18.81 10.03
CA GLY A 66 -17.73 19.59 10.56
C GLY A 66 -17.41 20.41 11.80
N ASP A 67 -16.42 19.98 12.60
CA ASP A 67 -16.02 20.66 13.84
C ASP A 67 -15.06 21.85 13.63
N THR A 68 -14.60 22.10 12.39
CA THR A 68 -13.59 23.13 12.11
C THR A 68 -14.17 24.36 11.43
N ALA A 69 -14.11 25.52 12.08
CA ALA A 69 -14.59 26.78 11.50
C ALA A 69 -13.75 27.23 10.27
N PRO A 70 -14.35 27.91 9.27
CA PRO A 70 -13.66 28.30 8.03
C PRO A 70 -12.49 29.28 8.20
N ASP A 71 -12.49 30.07 9.28
CA ASP A 71 -11.47 31.07 9.60
C ASP A 71 -10.44 30.59 10.64
N ALA A 72 -10.58 29.36 11.14
CA ALA A 72 -9.70 28.81 12.16
C ALA A 72 -8.26 28.60 11.65
N THR A 73 -8.10 28.30 10.36
CA THR A 73 -6.81 28.05 9.70
C THR A 73 -6.81 28.60 8.27
N GLY A 74 -5.62 28.96 7.76
CA GLY A 74 -5.43 29.32 6.36
C GLY A 74 -5.57 28.11 5.43
N ILE A 75 -5.90 28.35 4.15
CA ILE A 75 -5.96 27.30 3.13
C ILE A 75 -4.64 26.55 3.08
N GLY A 76 -4.69 25.23 3.29
CA GLY A 76 -3.53 24.34 3.21
C GLY A 76 -2.63 24.32 4.45
N ASP A 77 -3.04 24.91 5.57
CA ASP A 77 -2.32 24.83 6.86
C ASP A 77 -3.01 23.95 7.92
N ASP A 78 -4.09 23.25 7.54
CA ASP A 78 -4.80 22.29 8.40
C ASP A 78 -4.25 20.87 8.23
N PHE A 79 -3.32 20.50 9.13
CA PHE A 79 -2.68 19.18 9.23
C PHE A 79 -3.32 18.28 10.30
N THR A 80 -4.59 18.49 10.64
CA THR A 80 -5.29 17.66 11.62
C THR A 80 -5.41 16.20 11.13
N GLY A 81 -5.49 15.25 12.08
CA GLY A 81 -5.77 13.84 11.80
C GLY A 81 -4.56 12.91 11.64
N TRP A 82 -3.33 13.37 11.90
CA TRP A 82 -2.11 12.56 11.70
C TRP A 82 -1.46 12.14 13.01
N ASN A 83 -1.72 10.90 13.44
CA ASN A 83 -1.07 10.29 14.60
C ASN A 83 -0.17 9.14 14.15
N SER A 84 0.97 8.99 14.82
CA SER A 84 1.90 7.87 14.63
C SER A 84 1.26 6.55 15.04
N SER A 85 1.30 5.57 14.16
CA SER A 85 0.88 4.19 14.46
C SER A 85 1.73 3.54 15.55
N TYR A 86 2.99 3.97 15.71
CA TYR A 86 3.90 3.44 16.71
C TYR A 86 3.55 3.95 18.12
N THR A 87 3.42 5.27 18.29
CA THR A 87 3.30 5.93 19.60
C THR A 87 1.88 6.36 19.95
N ARG A 88 0.98 6.45 18.96
CA ARG A 88 -0.37 7.05 19.04
C ARG A 88 -0.40 8.56 19.27
N GLU A 89 0.75 9.22 19.29
CA GLU A 89 0.88 10.66 19.42
C GLU A 89 0.83 11.35 18.05
N PRO A 90 0.45 12.65 17.97
CA PRO A 90 0.49 13.40 16.73
C PRO A 90 1.89 13.42 16.09
N ILE A 91 1.95 13.25 14.77
CA ILE A 91 3.20 13.42 14.02
C ILE A 91 3.63 14.90 14.10
N PRO A 92 4.91 15.21 14.37
CA PRO A 92 5.37 16.59 14.48
C PRO A 92 5.05 17.43 13.22
N LEU A 93 4.52 18.64 13.43
CA LEU A 93 4.15 19.54 12.33
C LEU A 93 5.30 19.85 11.34
N PRO A 94 6.58 19.99 11.76
CA PRO A 94 7.67 20.15 10.80
C PRO A 94 7.78 19.00 9.80
N GLU A 95 7.62 17.75 10.26
CA GLU A 95 7.65 16.55 9.39
C GLU A 95 6.44 16.56 8.43
N MET A 96 5.25 16.92 8.92
CA MET A 96 4.06 17.03 8.07
C MET A 96 4.18 18.14 7.02
N ARG A 97 4.83 19.26 7.36
CA ARG A 97 5.12 20.34 6.41
C ARG A 97 6.12 19.89 5.35
N GLN A 98 7.15 19.14 5.73
CA GLN A 98 8.13 18.56 4.81
C GLN A 98 7.47 17.54 3.86
N TRP A 99 6.63 16.64 4.40
CA TRP A 99 5.84 15.69 3.62
C TRP A 99 4.99 16.37 2.53
N ARG A 100 4.28 17.45 2.89
CA ARG A 100 3.53 18.26 1.93
C ARG A 100 4.45 18.94 0.92
N ALA A 101 5.55 19.54 1.38
CA ALA A 101 6.49 20.26 0.55
C ALA A 101 7.09 19.37 -0.55
N SER A 102 7.50 18.14 -0.23
CA SER A 102 8.03 17.19 -1.21
C SER A 102 7.02 16.85 -2.31
N THR A 103 5.74 16.70 -1.95
CA THR A 103 4.68 16.44 -2.94
C THR A 103 4.48 17.67 -3.84
N VAL A 104 4.44 18.87 -3.26
CA VAL A 104 4.31 20.13 -4.00
C VAL A 104 5.50 20.35 -4.95
N GLU A 105 6.73 20.10 -4.49
CA GLU A 105 7.95 20.19 -5.30
C GLU A 105 7.92 19.22 -6.48
N ARG A 106 7.45 17.99 -6.25
CA ARG A 106 7.28 17.01 -7.33
C ARG A 106 6.28 17.49 -8.38
N VAL A 107 5.15 18.05 -7.97
CA VAL A 107 4.13 18.59 -8.90
C VAL A 107 4.66 19.82 -9.65
N ARG A 108 5.42 20.70 -8.98
CA ARG A 108 6.10 21.85 -9.62
C ARG A 108 7.13 21.42 -10.66
N GLY A 109 7.94 20.40 -10.37
CA GLY A 109 8.91 19.84 -11.33
C GLY A 109 8.25 19.22 -12.57
N LEU A 110 6.95 18.89 -12.49
CA LEU A 110 6.15 18.43 -13.62
C LEU A 110 5.50 19.57 -14.42
N GLU A 111 5.73 20.82 -14.01
CA GLU A 111 5.20 22.05 -14.61
C GLU A 111 3.67 22.04 -14.76
N ALA A 112 2.96 21.55 -13.74
CA ALA A 112 1.50 21.43 -13.77
C ALA A 112 0.81 22.80 -13.89
N ARG A 113 -0.16 22.92 -14.83
CA ARG A 113 -0.85 24.20 -15.11
C ARG A 113 -2.35 24.14 -14.90
N ARG A 114 -2.99 23.07 -15.35
CA ARG A 114 -4.42 22.81 -15.26
C ARG A 114 -4.59 21.56 -14.43
N VAL A 115 -4.86 21.75 -13.15
CA VAL A 115 -4.82 20.69 -12.15
C VAL A 115 -6.23 20.26 -11.78
N LEU A 116 -6.44 18.95 -11.68
CA LEU A 116 -7.58 18.35 -10.99
C LEU A 116 -7.06 17.57 -9.78
N GLU A 117 -7.50 17.92 -8.58
CA GLU A 117 -7.24 17.16 -7.36
C GLU A 117 -8.49 16.37 -6.95
N ILE A 118 -8.33 15.05 -6.87
CA ILE A 118 -9.38 14.12 -6.39
C ILE A 118 -9.10 13.81 -4.93
N GLY A 119 -10.04 14.13 -4.05
CA GLY A 119 -9.85 14.15 -2.59
C GLY A 119 -9.08 15.40 -2.15
N VAL A 120 -9.61 16.59 -2.45
CA VAL A 120 -8.95 17.88 -2.14
C VAL A 120 -8.80 18.12 -0.62
N GLY A 121 -9.63 17.49 0.21
CA GLY A 121 -9.54 17.55 1.67
C GLY A 121 -9.50 19.00 2.18
N SER A 122 -8.60 19.29 3.13
CA SER A 122 -8.41 20.65 3.67
C SER A 122 -7.64 21.61 2.75
N GLY A 123 -7.32 21.20 1.51
CA GLY A 123 -6.60 22.02 0.55
C GLY A 123 -5.09 22.10 0.79
N LEU A 124 -4.48 21.07 1.36
CA LEU A 124 -3.02 21.02 1.62
C LEU A 124 -2.19 21.22 0.35
N LEU A 125 -2.61 20.65 -0.78
CA LEU A 125 -1.95 20.89 -2.07
C LEU A 125 -2.56 22.08 -2.82
N LEU A 126 -3.88 22.28 -2.70
CA LEU A 126 -4.58 23.42 -3.30
C LEU A 126 -3.95 24.76 -2.91
N GLY A 127 -3.69 24.99 -1.62
CA GLY A 127 -3.13 26.26 -1.13
C GLY A 127 -1.87 26.71 -1.89
N PRO A 128 -0.77 25.94 -1.89
CA PRO A 128 0.44 26.30 -2.59
C PRO A 128 0.33 26.20 -4.13
N LEU A 129 -0.39 25.21 -4.68
CA LEU A 129 -0.38 24.97 -6.14
C LEU A 129 -1.36 25.86 -6.91
N ALA A 130 -2.54 26.18 -6.36
CA ALA A 130 -3.57 26.93 -7.08
C ALA A 130 -3.16 28.38 -7.39
N LEU A 131 -2.23 28.95 -6.60
CA LEU A 131 -1.68 30.29 -6.85
C LEU A 131 -0.86 30.34 -8.15
N GLU A 132 -0.14 29.26 -8.45
CA GLU A 132 0.76 29.13 -9.61
C GLU A 132 0.04 28.53 -10.83
N ALA A 133 -1.04 27.78 -10.62
CA ALA A 133 -1.82 27.15 -11.67
C ALA A 133 -2.61 28.17 -12.52
N GLU A 134 -2.88 27.80 -13.78
CA GLU A 134 -3.85 28.46 -14.66
C GLU A 134 -5.28 28.20 -14.18
N VAL A 135 -5.59 26.95 -13.81
CA VAL A 135 -6.87 26.52 -13.22
C VAL A 135 -6.62 25.38 -12.22
N TYR A 136 -7.44 25.33 -11.17
CA TYR A 136 -7.36 24.29 -10.15
C TYR A 136 -8.75 23.77 -9.80
N TRP A 137 -9.05 22.52 -10.13
CA TRP A 137 -10.31 21.87 -9.79
C TRP A 137 -10.09 20.93 -8.62
N GLY A 138 -10.95 20.96 -7.62
CA GLY A 138 -10.93 20.06 -6.48
C GLY A 138 -12.26 19.31 -6.37
N THR A 139 -12.17 18.00 -6.17
CA THR A 139 -13.34 17.17 -5.84
C THR A 139 -13.14 16.51 -4.49
N ASP A 140 -14.21 16.40 -3.71
CA ASP A 140 -14.24 15.66 -2.46
C ASP A 140 -15.64 15.11 -2.22
N PHE A 141 -15.77 13.95 -1.58
CA PHE A 141 -17.08 13.38 -1.23
C PHE A 141 -17.71 14.01 0.02
N SER A 142 -16.95 14.80 0.78
CA SER A 142 -17.36 15.44 2.02
C SER A 142 -17.87 16.84 1.72
N GLU A 143 -19.17 17.04 1.91
CA GLU A 143 -19.81 18.34 1.71
C GLU A 143 -19.26 19.42 2.66
N PRO A 144 -19.06 19.14 3.98
CA PRO A 144 -18.49 20.13 4.90
C PRO A 144 -17.14 20.70 4.45
N VAL A 145 -16.25 19.85 3.90
CA VAL A 145 -14.92 20.32 3.48
C VAL A 145 -14.98 21.18 2.22
N ILE A 146 -15.89 20.85 1.30
CA ILE A 146 -16.11 21.63 0.08
C ILE A 146 -16.71 22.99 0.40
N GLU A 147 -17.72 23.05 1.29
CA GLU A 147 -18.30 24.32 1.74
C GLU A 147 -17.26 25.22 2.43
N ARG A 148 -16.45 24.63 3.31
CA ARG A 148 -15.36 25.32 4.00
C ARG A 148 -14.34 25.90 3.02
N LEU A 149 -13.83 25.08 2.08
CA LEU A 149 -12.87 25.52 1.08
C LEU A 149 -13.47 26.57 0.14
N ALA A 150 -14.73 26.43 -0.26
CA ALA A 150 -15.41 27.40 -1.12
C ALA A 150 -15.52 28.78 -0.44
N ALA A 151 -15.81 28.82 0.86
CA ALA A 151 -15.79 30.05 1.64
C ALA A 151 -14.39 30.67 1.68
N GLN A 152 -13.36 29.89 2.00
CA GLN A 152 -11.97 30.37 2.07
C GLN A 152 -11.46 30.88 0.72
N VAL A 153 -11.71 30.14 -0.37
CA VAL A 153 -11.37 30.54 -1.74
C VAL A 153 -12.11 31.81 -2.15
N GLY A 154 -13.38 31.94 -1.76
CA GLY A 154 -14.17 33.14 -2.03
C GLY A 154 -13.65 34.41 -1.35
N MET A 155 -12.89 34.26 -0.25
CA MET A 155 -12.23 35.35 0.48
C MET A 155 -10.88 35.76 -0.14
N ASP A 156 -10.24 34.91 -0.95
CA ASP A 156 -8.98 35.24 -1.64
C ASP A 156 -9.21 35.56 -3.12
N PRO A 157 -9.13 36.85 -3.54
CA PRO A 157 -9.34 37.26 -4.93
C PRO A 157 -8.37 36.60 -5.91
N ARG A 158 -7.21 36.11 -5.45
CA ARG A 158 -6.21 35.46 -6.32
C ARG A 158 -6.63 34.04 -6.71
N LEU A 159 -7.51 33.41 -5.93
CA LEU A 159 -7.95 32.02 -6.10
C LEU A 159 -9.36 31.93 -6.68
N LYS A 160 -10.24 32.89 -6.34
CA LYS A 160 -11.67 32.87 -6.67
C LYS A 160 -11.99 32.55 -8.13
N ASP A 161 -11.25 33.11 -9.08
CA ASP A 161 -11.50 32.92 -10.52
C ASP A 161 -10.77 31.71 -11.12
N LYS A 162 -9.85 31.09 -10.37
CA LYS A 162 -9.04 29.94 -10.80
C LYS A 162 -9.56 28.60 -10.26
N VAL A 163 -10.16 28.63 -9.08
CA VAL A 163 -10.50 27.43 -8.31
C VAL A 163 -11.95 27.03 -8.52
N THR A 164 -12.19 25.76 -8.84
CA THR A 164 -13.54 25.18 -8.92
C THR A 164 -13.62 23.98 -7.98
N LEU A 165 -14.59 23.98 -7.06
CA LEU A 165 -14.77 22.93 -6.06
C LEU A 165 -16.09 22.20 -6.28
N ARG A 166 -16.08 20.87 -6.17
CA ARG A 166 -17.29 20.05 -6.34
C ARG A 166 -17.37 18.95 -5.29
N CYS A 167 -18.55 18.81 -4.70
CA CYS A 167 -18.86 17.71 -3.79
C CYS A 167 -19.32 16.49 -4.60
N GLN A 168 -18.42 15.53 -4.82
CA GLN A 168 -18.68 14.28 -5.54
C GLN A 168 -17.61 13.23 -5.20
N PRO A 169 -17.95 11.93 -5.26
CA PRO A 169 -16.97 10.86 -5.03
C PRO A 169 -15.99 10.70 -6.21
N ALA A 170 -14.86 10.06 -5.93
CA ALA A 170 -13.73 9.93 -6.86
C ALA A 170 -14.03 9.13 -8.14
N ASP A 171 -15.02 8.23 -8.09
CA ASP A 171 -15.44 7.37 -9.19
C ASP A 171 -16.47 8.03 -10.12
N VAL A 172 -16.97 9.23 -9.76
CA VAL A 172 -17.97 9.96 -10.55
C VAL A 172 -17.31 11.04 -11.41
N ALA A 173 -17.44 10.89 -12.73
CA ALA A 173 -16.88 11.81 -13.72
C ALA A 173 -17.80 13.00 -14.09
N ASP A 174 -19.07 12.94 -13.69
CA ASP A 174 -20.10 13.87 -14.13
C ASP A 174 -19.68 15.32 -13.90
N GLY A 175 -19.76 16.17 -14.94
CA GLY A 175 -19.43 17.59 -14.89
C GLY A 175 -17.93 17.92 -14.90
N LEU A 176 -17.03 16.93 -14.91
CA LEU A 176 -15.59 17.15 -15.08
C LEU A 176 -15.21 17.17 -16.58
N PRO A 177 -14.39 18.14 -17.04
CA PRO A 177 -14.11 18.30 -18.47
C PRO A 177 -13.24 17.18 -19.07
N ALA A 178 -13.63 16.73 -20.27
CA ALA A 178 -12.90 15.87 -21.22
C ALA A 178 -11.54 16.43 -21.61
N GLU A 179 -10.47 15.63 -21.44
CA GLU A 179 -9.14 15.91 -22.00
C GLU A 179 -8.64 17.35 -21.80
N TYR A 180 -8.84 17.90 -20.60
CA TYR A 180 -8.63 19.31 -20.32
C TYR A 180 -7.43 19.58 -19.41
N PHE A 181 -7.27 18.76 -18.38
CA PHE A 181 -6.23 18.92 -17.37
C PHE A 181 -4.91 18.36 -17.88
N ASP A 182 -3.80 18.95 -17.49
CA ASP A 182 -2.48 18.39 -17.79
C ASP A 182 -1.93 17.57 -16.62
N THR A 183 -2.51 17.72 -15.42
CA THR A 183 -2.16 16.95 -14.22
C THR A 183 -3.41 16.60 -13.41
N VAL A 184 -3.57 15.32 -13.05
CA VAL A 184 -4.57 14.85 -12.07
C VAL A 184 -3.85 14.35 -10.83
N LEU A 185 -4.24 14.83 -9.65
CA LEU A 185 -3.65 14.48 -8.36
C LEU A 185 -4.58 13.55 -7.58
N LEU A 186 -4.00 12.48 -7.03
CA LEU A 186 -4.60 11.59 -6.03
C LEU A 186 -3.62 11.46 -4.86
N ASN A 187 -3.48 12.50 -4.05
CA ASN A 187 -2.53 12.49 -2.95
C ASN A 187 -3.22 12.09 -1.65
N SER A 188 -2.74 11.00 -1.02
CA SER A 188 -3.24 10.53 0.29
C SER A 188 -4.75 10.22 0.34
N VAL A 189 -5.38 9.95 -0.81
CA VAL A 189 -6.81 9.58 -0.91
C VAL A 189 -7.02 8.09 -1.15
N VAL A 190 -6.08 7.44 -1.86
CA VAL A 190 -6.28 6.06 -2.36
C VAL A 190 -6.41 5.03 -1.25
N GLN A 191 -5.87 5.31 -0.06
CA GLN A 191 -5.93 4.42 1.10
C GLN A 191 -7.36 4.23 1.63
N TYR A 192 -8.29 5.13 1.31
CA TYR A 192 -9.70 5.03 1.73
C TYR A 192 -10.57 4.28 0.72
N PHE A 193 -9.98 3.83 -0.39
CA PHE A 193 -10.71 3.08 -1.40
C PHE A 193 -10.97 1.64 -0.95
N PRO A 194 -12.12 1.07 -1.35
CA PRO A 194 -12.59 -0.22 -0.85
C PRO A 194 -11.76 -1.41 -1.34
N ASP A 195 -11.19 -1.31 -2.55
CA ASP A 195 -10.38 -2.34 -3.20
C ASP A 195 -9.62 -1.77 -4.43
N ALA A 196 -8.80 -2.64 -5.06
CA ALA A 196 -8.03 -2.31 -6.24
C ALA A 196 -8.88 -2.10 -7.51
N ALA A 197 -10.07 -2.69 -7.60
CA ALA A 197 -10.95 -2.52 -8.76
C ALA A 197 -11.57 -1.12 -8.78
N TYR A 198 -11.97 -0.62 -7.61
CA TYR A 198 -12.41 0.76 -7.44
C TYR A 198 -11.30 1.75 -7.81
N LEU A 199 -10.07 1.53 -7.34
CA LEU A 199 -8.93 2.36 -7.75
C LEU A 199 -8.71 2.33 -9.27
N SER A 200 -8.79 1.16 -9.91
CA SER A 200 -8.70 1.05 -11.38
C SER A 200 -9.74 1.94 -12.06
N GLY A 201 -11.01 1.89 -11.62
CA GLY A 201 -12.07 2.73 -12.17
C GLY A 201 -11.81 4.23 -11.98
N VAL A 202 -11.30 4.64 -10.81
CA VAL A 202 -10.90 6.04 -10.56
C VAL A 202 -9.74 6.48 -11.45
N LEU A 203 -8.75 5.61 -11.67
CA LEU A 203 -7.63 5.89 -12.59
C LEU A 203 -8.12 6.02 -14.04
N ASP A 204 -9.12 5.23 -14.45
CA ASP A 204 -9.75 5.34 -15.78
C ASP A 204 -10.47 6.68 -15.94
N VAL A 205 -11.22 7.10 -14.90
CA VAL A 205 -11.84 8.43 -14.85
C VAL A 205 -10.77 9.51 -15.00
N ALA A 206 -9.72 9.49 -14.17
CA ALA A 206 -8.62 10.44 -14.20
C ALA A 206 -7.93 10.49 -15.58
N LEU A 207 -7.67 9.34 -16.19
CA LEU A 207 -7.03 9.24 -17.51
C LEU A 207 -7.84 9.93 -18.61
N GLN A 208 -9.17 9.85 -18.55
CA GLN A 208 -10.06 10.52 -19.51
C GLN A 208 -10.13 12.05 -19.29
N ARG A 209 -9.78 12.54 -18.09
CA ARG A 209 -9.68 13.98 -17.79
C ARG A 209 -8.40 14.62 -18.30
N LEU A 210 -7.35 13.82 -18.54
CA LEU A 210 -6.06 14.31 -19.02
C LEU A 210 -6.06 14.65 -20.51
N ALA A 211 -5.56 15.84 -20.84
CA ALA A 211 -5.12 16.18 -22.18
C ALA A 211 -3.92 15.31 -22.62
N PRO A 212 -3.64 15.15 -23.93
CA PRO A 212 -2.43 14.50 -24.40
C PRO A 212 -1.16 15.10 -23.78
N GLY A 213 -0.23 14.24 -23.35
CA GLY A 213 0.99 14.62 -22.63
C GLY A 213 0.80 14.88 -21.13
N GLY A 214 -0.43 14.81 -20.63
CA GLY A 214 -0.75 14.95 -19.21
C GLY A 214 -0.31 13.75 -18.37
N ARG A 215 -0.48 13.86 -17.04
CA ARG A 215 -0.07 12.80 -16.10
C ARG A 215 -0.99 12.67 -14.88
N ILE A 216 -1.08 11.47 -14.33
CA ILE A 216 -1.71 11.20 -13.04
C ILE A 216 -0.58 11.11 -12.00
N VAL A 217 -0.68 11.88 -10.92
CA VAL A 217 0.24 11.82 -9.79
C VAL A 217 -0.51 11.22 -8.61
N ILE A 218 -0.13 10.01 -8.23
CA ILE A 218 -0.67 9.33 -7.05
C ILE A 218 0.37 9.42 -5.94
N GLY A 219 0.07 10.24 -4.94
CA GLY A 219 0.96 10.47 -3.81
C GLY A 219 0.54 9.66 -2.59
N ASP A 220 1.53 9.38 -1.74
CA ASP A 220 1.29 8.84 -0.41
C ASP A 220 0.68 7.43 -0.38
N VAL A 221 1.02 6.59 -1.36
CA VAL A 221 0.50 5.23 -1.49
C VAL A 221 1.11 4.31 -0.44
N ARG A 222 0.29 3.62 0.36
CA ARG A 222 0.76 2.62 1.33
C ARG A 222 1.31 1.39 0.61
N ASN A 223 2.54 0.98 0.92
CA ASN A 223 3.20 -0.16 0.26
C ASN A 223 2.74 -1.51 0.83
N HIS A 224 2.03 -2.29 0.03
CA HIS A 224 1.60 -3.64 0.40
C HIS A 224 2.78 -4.58 0.68
N GLY A 225 3.88 -4.45 -0.08
CA GLY A 225 5.06 -5.30 0.06
C GLY A 225 5.72 -5.21 1.43
N THR A 226 5.69 -4.04 2.08
CA THR A 226 6.26 -3.81 3.41
C THR A 226 5.22 -3.76 4.54
N LEU A 227 3.92 -3.87 4.23
CA LEU A 227 2.83 -3.79 5.21
C LEU A 227 3.01 -4.75 6.39
N ARG A 228 3.48 -5.98 6.13
CA ARG A 228 3.75 -6.95 7.18
C ARG A 228 4.87 -6.48 8.13
N LYS A 229 5.95 -5.90 7.60
CA LYS A 229 7.06 -5.36 8.41
C LYS A 229 6.56 -4.21 9.28
N PHE A 230 5.82 -3.28 8.68
CA PHE A 230 5.19 -2.16 9.37
C PHE A 230 4.30 -2.62 10.54
N LEU A 231 3.34 -3.53 10.29
CA LEU A 231 2.46 -4.06 11.34
C LEU A 231 3.23 -4.84 12.43
N THR A 232 4.35 -5.47 12.07
CA THR A 232 5.24 -6.12 13.06
C THR A 232 5.91 -5.09 13.96
N ALA A 233 6.43 -4.00 13.40
CA ALA A 233 7.03 -2.91 14.14
C ALA A 233 6.02 -2.23 15.06
N VAL A 234 4.83 -1.91 14.55
CA VAL A 234 3.72 -1.35 15.34
C VAL A 234 3.33 -2.26 16.51
N HIS A 235 3.23 -3.58 16.28
CA HIS A 235 2.90 -4.53 17.35
C HIS A 235 3.98 -4.55 18.43
N HIS A 236 5.26 -4.66 18.05
CA HIS A 236 6.36 -4.68 19.01
C HIS A 236 6.46 -3.38 19.81
N ALA A 237 6.28 -2.22 19.17
CA ALA A 237 6.28 -0.93 19.86
C ALA A 237 5.17 -0.84 20.93
N GLN A 238 4.00 -1.42 20.67
CA GLN A 238 2.85 -1.38 21.59
C GLN A 238 2.82 -2.54 22.59
N ARG A 239 3.47 -3.67 22.27
CA ARG A 239 3.45 -4.94 23.02
C ARG A 239 4.84 -5.58 22.99
N PRO A 240 5.85 -5.00 23.67
CA PRO A 240 7.24 -5.45 23.58
C PRO A 240 7.48 -6.83 24.20
N ASP A 241 6.64 -7.23 25.17
CA ASP A 241 6.79 -8.48 25.92
C ASP A 241 6.12 -9.70 25.26
N ASP A 242 5.45 -9.52 24.11
CA ASP A 242 4.76 -10.61 23.43
C ASP A 242 5.76 -11.58 22.79
N GLU A 243 5.60 -12.88 23.06
CA GLU A 243 6.41 -13.94 22.46
C GLU A 243 6.31 -13.94 20.92
N PRO A 244 7.35 -14.34 20.17
CA PRO A 244 7.36 -14.28 18.71
C PRO A 244 6.20 -14.98 18.00
N SER A 245 5.62 -16.01 18.63
CA SER A 245 4.44 -16.70 18.11
C SER A 245 3.15 -15.88 18.24
N ALA A 246 3.00 -15.14 19.34
CA ALA A 246 1.89 -14.22 19.57
C ALA A 246 1.96 -13.04 18.59
N VAL A 247 3.15 -12.48 18.37
CA VAL A 247 3.40 -11.42 17.38
C VAL A 247 2.97 -11.86 15.99
N ARG A 248 3.46 -13.02 15.49
CA ARG A 248 3.06 -13.53 14.16
C ARG A 248 1.55 -13.66 14.03
N ALA A 249 0.88 -14.25 15.02
CA ALA A 249 -0.56 -14.43 15.01
C ALA A 249 -1.32 -13.08 15.05
N ALA A 250 -0.82 -12.09 15.78
CA ALA A 250 -1.40 -10.75 15.83
C ALA A 250 -1.23 -10.01 14.50
N VAL A 251 -0.05 -10.05 13.91
CA VAL A 251 0.23 -9.45 12.60
C VAL A 251 -0.62 -10.08 11.49
N ALA A 252 -0.77 -11.40 11.47
CA ALA A 252 -1.66 -12.08 10.51
C ALA A 252 -3.12 -11.60 10.63
N ARG A 253 -3.62 -11.45 11.86
CA ARG A 253 -4.96 -10.88 12.10
C ARG A 253 -5.06 -9.42 11.69
N ALA A 254 -4.02 -8.62 11.97
CA ALA A 254 -3.97 -7.22 11.59
C ALA A 254 -3.97 -7.04 10.07
N MET A 255 -3.23 -7.87 9.33
CA MET A 255 -3.24 -7.85 7.86
C MET A 255 -4.65 -8.14 7.29
N LEU A 256 -5.37 -9.11 7.85
CA LEU A 256 -6.76 -9.41 7.44
C LEU A 256 -7.75 -8.33 7.85
N GLY A 257 -7.49 -7.66 8.97
CA GLY A 257 -8.33 -6.60 9.52
C GLY A 257 -7.97 -5.20 9.00
N GLU A 258 -7.01 -5.08 8.09
CA GLU A 258 -6.53 -3.80 7.57
C GLU A 258 -7.66 -3.10 6.79
N THR A 259 -7.99 -1.88 7.21
CA THR A 259 -9.13 -1.11 6.70
C THR A 259 -8.73 -0.05 5.69
N GLU A 260 -7.43 0.13 5.46
CA GLU A 260 -6.92 1.04 4.44
C GLU A 260 -6.28 0.26 3.29
N LEU A 261 -6.47 0.74 2.06
CA LEU A 261 -5.89 0.14 0.86
C LEU A 261 -4.37 0.34 0.86
N ALA A 262 -3.65 -0.77 0.73
CA ALA A 262 -2.22 -0.83 0.49
C ALA A 262 -1.98 -1.55 -0.83
N LEU A 263 -1.09 -0.99 -1.65
CA LEU A 263 -0.82 -1.42 -3.01
C LEU A 263 0.65 -1.79 -3.16
N ASP A 264 0.89 -2.86 -3.88
CA ASP A 264 2.21 -3.21 -4.39
C ASP A 264 2.50 -2.33 -5.62
N PRO A 265 3.74 -1.85 -5.81
CA PRO A 265 4.10 -1.08 -7.01
C PRO A 265 3.75 -1.78 -8.33
N GLY A 266 3.76 -3.12 -8.34
CA GLY A 266 3.36 -3.95 -9.47
C GLY A 266 1.92 -3.74 -9.94
N PHE A 267 1.01 -3.27 -9.06
CA PHE A 267 -0.36 -2.90 -9.45
C PHE A 267 -0.35 -1.83 -10.55
N PHE A 268 0.47 -0.79 -10.40
CA PHE A 268 0.51 0.32 -11.33
C PHE A 268 1.15 -0.06 -12.67
N THR A 269 2.12 -0.98 -12.66
CA THR A 269 2.69 -1.53 -13.90
C THR A 269 1.67 -2.41 -14.62
N GLU A 270 0.95 -3.30 -13.91
CA GLU A 270 -0.10 -4.14 -14.51
C GLU A 270 -1.25 -3.28 -15.06
N TRP A 271 -1.68 -2.25 -14.34
CA TRP A 271 -2.69 -1.32 -14.81
C TRP A 271 -2.22 -0.58 -16.07
N ALA A 272 -0.99 -0.06 -16.08
CA ALA A 272 -0.46 0.64 -17.26
C ALA A 272 -0.33 -0.26 -18.49
N ASP A 273 0.08 -1.52 -18.33
CA ASP A 273 0.19 -2.49 -19.43
C ASP A 273 -1.19 -2.78 -20.08
N ALA A 274 -2.27 -2.69 -19.31
CA ALA A 274 -3.64 -2.81 -19.81
C ALA A 274 -4.13 -1.56 -20.56
N HIS A 275 -3.45 -0.41 -20.41
CA HIS A 275 -3.87 0.89 -20.93
C HIS A 275 -2.90 1.45 -21.97
N ARG A 276 -3.23 1.28 -23.25
CA ARG A 276 -2.37 1.70 -24.39
C ARG A 276 -2.02 3.20 -24.43
N ASP A 277 -2.81 4.03 -23.78
CA ASP A 277 -2.57 5.47 -23.71
C ASP A 277 -1.56 5.87 -22.61
N ILE A 278 -1.09 4.92 -21.79
CA ILE A 278 0.00 5.16 -20.83
C ILE A 278 1.33 4.77 -21.49
N VAL A 279 2.30 5.68 -21.43
CA VAL A 279 3.63 5.48 -22.06
C VAL A 279 4.76 5.33 -21.05
N ALA A 280 4.53 5.70 -19.79
CA ALA A 280 5.48 5.49 -18.72
C ALA A 280 4.83 5.44 -17.33
N VAL A 281 5.45 4.63 -16.47
CA VAL A 281 5.16 4.52 -15.04
C VAL A 281 6.45 4.82 -14.28
N ASP A 282 6.37 5.81 -13.39
CA ASP A 282 7.45 6.24 -12.52
C ASP A 282 7.04 6.03 -11.06
N VAL A 283 7.57 4.98 -10.43
CA VAL A 283 7.34 4.65 -9.02
C VAL A 283 8.60 4.95 -8.24
N ARG A 284 8.52 5.80 -7.21
CA ARG A 284 9.65 6.17 -6.36
C ARG A 284 9.32 6.13 -4.89
N LEU A 285 10.32 5.86 -4.06
CA LEU A 285 10.24 6.06 -2.62
C LEU A 285 9.94 7.52 -2.29
N LYS A 286 9.45 7.77 -1.08
CA LYS A 286 9.27 9.15 -0.59
C LYS A 286 10.59 9.88 -0.32
N PRO A 287 10.56 11.20 -0.55
CA PRO A 287 11.40 12.23 0.04
C PRO A 287 12.03 11.97 1.39
N GLY A 288 13.23 12.48 1.65
CA GLY A 288 13.60 12.98 2.98
C GLY A 288 14.05 11.93 4.00
N SER A 289 14.42 12.44 5.18
CA SER A 289 15.07 11.71 6.27
C SER A 289 14.21 11.52 7.52
N ASP A 290 12.97 12.02 7.52
CA ASP A 290 12.08 11.93 8.69
C ASP A 290 11.76 10.46 9.04
N GLY A 291 11.93 10.12 10.32
CA GLY A 291 11.81 8.77 10.86
C GLY A 291 10.38 8.32 11.17
N ASN A 292 9.43 8.55 10.25
CA ASN A 292 8.01 8.23 10.47
C ASN A 292 7.45 7.23 9.46
N GLU A 293 6.24 6.73 9.73
CA GLU A 293 5.59 5.70 8.89
C GLU A 293 5.30 6.17 7.46
N LEU A 294 5.10 7.48 7.25
CA LEU A 294 4.83 8.06 5.94
C LEU A 294 6.07 7.89 5.05
N THR A 295 7.24 8.33 5.51
CA THR A 295 8.51 8.25 4.78
C THR A 295 9.03 6.81 4.64
N ARG A 296 8.74 5.95 5.62
CA ARG A 296 9.20 4.56 5.66
C ARG A 296 8.41 3.62 4.76
N HIS A 297 7.09 3.76 4.69
CA HIS A 297 6.20 2.75 4.09
C HIS A 297 5.31 3.26 2.97
N ARG A 298 5.43 4.53 2.60
CA ARG A 298 4.66 5.11 1.49
C ARG A 298 5.55 5.47 0.30
N TYR A 299 4.93 5.63 -0.85
CA TYR A 299 5.61 5.92 -2.10
C TYR A 299 4.75 6.76 -3.03
N GLU A 300 5.37 7.19 -4.13
CA GLU A 300 4.74 8.06 -5.13
C GLU A 300 4.76 7.38 -6.49
N VAL A 301 3.71 7.64 -7.27
CA VAL A 301 3.55 7.13 -8.62
C VAL A 301 3.20 8.27 -9.56
N VAL A 302 3.86 8.32 -10.72
CA VAL A 302 3.47 9.17 -11.85
C VAL A 302 3.18 8.30 -13.06
N LEU A 303 1.97 8.47 -13.62
CA LEU A 303 1.50 7.77 -14.82
C LEU A 303 1.43 8.79 -15.96
N HIS A 304 2.27 8.63 -16.98
CA HIS A 304 2.37 9.57 -18.09
C HIS A 304 1.50 9.13 -19.27
N LYS A 305 0.60 10.01 -19.72
CA LYS A 305 -0.26 9.79 -20.88
C LYS A 305 0.52 9.97 -22.19
N ARG A 306 0.05 9.32 -23.25
CA ARG A 306 0.54 9.42 -24.62
C ARG A 306 0.80 10.87 -25.02
N SER A 307 1.88 11.07 -25.79
CA SER A 307 2.51 12.34 -26.15
C SER A 307 3.53 12.90 -25.15
N SER A 308 3.65 12.32 -23.95
CA SER A 308 4.86 12.51 -23.12
C SER A 308 6.07 11.80 -23.75
N ARG A 309 7.29 12.30 -23.45
CA ARG A 309 8.56 11.72 -23.91
C ARG A 309 9.39 11.25 -22.71
N PRO A 310 9.09 10.05 -22.16
CA PRO A 310 9.78 9.56 -20.99
C PRO A 310 11.20 9.10 -21.31
N THR A 311 12.13 9.35 -20.39
CA THR A 311 13.41 8.64 -20.37
C THR A 311 13.18 7.24 -19.79
N HIS A 312 13.30 6.21 -20.64
CA HIS A 312 13.14 4.83 -20.22
C HIS A 312 14.39 4.32 -19.52
N LEU A 313 14.22 3.81 -18.31
CA LEU A 313 15.31 3.41 -17.43
C LEU A 313 15.37 1.91 -17.19
N ALA A 314 14.39 1.13 -17.66
CA ALA A 314 14.30 -0.31 -17.38
C ALA A 314 15.59 -1.07 -17.75
N ASP A 315 16.24 -0.69 -18.85
CA ASP A 315 17.41 -1.38 -19.42
C ASP A 315 18.77 -0.74 -19.05
N VAL A 316 18.79 0.23 -18.13
CA VAL A 316 20.04 0.81 -17.62
C VAL A 316 20.92 -0.30 -17.00
N PRO A 317 22.25 -0.28 -17.23
CA PRO A 317 23.19 -1.25 -16.66
C PRO A 317 23.03 -1.40 -15.14
N THR A 318 23.15 -2.63 -14.65
CA THR A 318 22.92 -2.95 -13.25
C THR A 318 24.21 -3.31 -12.52
N ALA A 319 24.33 -2.86 -11.27
CA ALA A 319 25.30 -3.35 -10.30
C ALA A 319 24.57 -3.75 -9.01
N THR A 320 25.10 -4.73 -8.30
CA THR A 320 24.53 -5.27 -7.07
C THR A 320 25.26 -4.72 -5.85
N TRP A 321 24.52 -4.12 -4.92
CA TRP A 321 25.08 -3.69 -3.64
C TRP A 321 25.54 -4.89 -2.81
N GLY A 322 26.69 -4.77 -2.15
CA GLY A 322 27.33 -5.83 -1.39
C GLY A 322 28.10 -6.87 -2.22
N SER A 323 28.01 -6.82 -3.56
CA SER A 323 28.77 -7.72 -4.47
C SER A 323 29.63 -6.94 -5.46
N ASP A 324 29.02 -6.05 -6.24
CA ASP A 324 29.71 -5.23 -7.24
C ASP A 324 30.16 -3.90 -6.64
N VAL A 325 29.35 -3.33 -5.72
CA VAL A 325 29.64 -2.10 -4.98
C VAL A 325 29.44 -2.35 -3.49
N HIS A 326 30.50 -2.18 -2.68
CA HIS A 326 30.46 -2.43 -1.23
C HIS A 326 30.36 -1.15 -0.38
N GLN A 327 30.60 0.02 -0.97
CA GLN A 327 30.58 1.31 -0.31
C GLN A 327 30.23 2.42 -1.30
N VAL A 328 29.64 3.52 -0.82
CA VAL A 328 29.19 4.65 -1.65
C VAL A 328 30.35 5.25 -2.46
N SER A 329 31.56 5.29 -1.91
CA SER A 329 32.76 5.76 -2.61
C SER A 329 33.14 4.93 -3.85
N GLY A 330 32.61 3.70 -3.98
CA GLY A 330 32.78 2.87 -5.18
C GLY A 330 31.83 3.24 -6.33
N LEU A 331 30.79 4.05 -6.07
CA LEU A 331 29.77 4.39 -7.07
C LEU A 331 30.33 5.22 -8.23
N GLU A 332 31.26 6.14 -7.97
CA GLU A 332 31.85 6.97 -9.03
C GLU A 332 32.58 6.12 -10.08
N ALA A 333 33.38 5.16 -9.62
CA ALA A 333 34.11 4.25 -10.50
C ALA A 333 33.16 3.37 -11.32
N GLU A 334 32.09 2.87 -10.70
CA GLU A 334 31.10 2.05 -11.36
C GLU A 334 30.24 2.86 -12.35
N LEU A 335 29.84 4.08 -12.00
CA LEU A 335 29.16 5.01 -12.90
C LEU A 335 30.02 5.35 -14.12
N ALA A 336 31.31 5.64 -13.92
CA ALA A 336 32.23 5.91 -15.01
C ALA A 336 32.35 4.71 -15.96
N ARG A 337 32.37 3.48 -15.42
CA ARG A 337 32.40 2.23 -16.19
C ARG A 337 31.18 2.05 -17.09
N HIS A 338 30.01 2.55 -16.67
CA HIS A 338 28.74 2.42 -17.39
C HIS A 338 28.28 3.70 -18.10
N GLY A 339 29.17 4.67 -18.29
CA GLY A 339 28.87 5.89 -19.05
C GLY A 339 27.89 6.84 -18.36
N GLY A 340 27.93 6.90 -17.02
CA GLY A 340 27.16 7.86 -16.22
C GLY A 340 25.71 7.46 -15.93
N ARG A 341 25.31 6.22 -16.25
CA ARG A 341 23.99 5.67 -15.91
C ARG A 341 24.15 4.30 -15.27
N LEU A 342 23.57 4.11 -14.09
CA LEU A 342 23.68 2.87 -13.34
C LEU A 342 22.42 2.63 -12.53
N ARG A 343 21.98 1.38 -12.46
CA ARG A 343 21.01 0.93 -11.47
C ARG A 343 21.71 0.09 -10.42
N LEU A 344 21.68 0.55 -9.18
CA LEU A 344 22.14 -0.22 -8.03
C LEU A 344 20.98 -1.03 -7.45
N THR A 345 21.14 -2.33 -7.30
CA THR A 345 20.10 -3.26 -6.82
C THR A 345 20.45 -3.89 -5.48
N ARG A 346 19.45 -4.47 -4.80
CA ARG A 346 19.59 -5.20 -3.52
C ARG A 346 20.16 -4.36 -2.39
N ILE A 347 19.79 -3.08 -2.33
CA ILE A 347 20.28 -2.19 -1.29
C ILE A 347 19.40 -2.38 -0.04
N PRO A 348 19.94 -2.81 1.11
CA PRO A 348 19.14 -2.88 2.33
C PRO A 348 18.69 -1.48 2.76
N ASN A 349 17.40 -1.32 2.99
CA ASN A 349 16.81 -0.02 3.26
C ASN A 349 17.03 0.38 4.74
N ALA A 350 17.92 1.34 4.99
CA ALA A 350 18.23 1.80 6.34
C ALA A 350 17.02 2.33 7.08
N ARG A 351 16.01 2.89 6.39
CA ARG A 351 14.77 3.36 7.01
C ARG A 351 14.04 2.25 7.77
N LEU A 352 14.03 1.03 7.21
CA LEU A 352 13.39 -0.14 7.81
C LEU A 352 14.26 -0.80 8.88
N VAL A 353 15.58 -0.69 8.76
CA VAL A 353 16.52 -1.15 9.80
C VAL A 353 16.36 -0.29 11.05
N SER A 354 16.32 1.04 10.89
CA SER A 354 16.09 1.97 12.00
C SER A 354 14.71 1.76 12.64
N GLU A 355 13.65 1.58 11.85
CA GLU A 355 12.32 1.25 12.37
C GLU A 355 12.35 -0.01 13.26
N ALA A 356 12.96 -1.08 12.76
CA ALA A 356 13.06 -2.34 13.50
C ALA A 356 13.78 -2.15 14.84
N ALA A 357 14.90 -1.41 14.84
CA ALA A 357 15.66 -1.12 16.05
C ALA A 357 14.85 -0.26 17.05
N GLU A 358 14.20 0.81 16.59
CA GLU A 358 13.38 1.71 17.41
C GLU A 358 12.17 0.99 18.03
N CYS A 359 11.54 0.08 17.29
CA CYS A 359 10.36 -0.65 17.73
C CYS A 359 10.70 -1.94 18.51
N GLY A 360 11.98 -2.30 18.66
CA GLY A 360 12.39 -3.53 19.34
C GLY A 360 12.10 -4.82 18.55
N VAL A 361 11.98 -4.74 17.23
CA VAL A 361 11.89 -5.91 16.35
C VAL A 361 13.28 -6.57 16.28
N PRO A 362 13.40 -7.90 16.42
CA PRO A 362 14.69 -8.59 16.32
C PRO A 362 15.41 -8.29 15.00
N ALA A 363 16.67 -7.86 15.10
CA ALA A 363 17.47 -7.46 13.95
C ALA A 363 17.64 -8.61 12.95
N THR A 364 17.43 -8.31 11.67
CA THR A 364 17.93 -9.14 10.57
C THR A 364 19.36 -8.72 10.26
N ALA A 365 20.26 -9.68 10.02
CA ALA A 365 21.65 -9.42 9.66
C ALA A 365 21.75 -8.88 8.21
N GLU A 366 21.26 -7.66 7.98
CA GLU A 366 21.45 -6.93 6.73
C GLU A 366 22.77 -6.17 6.82
N GLU A 367 23.74 -6.54 5.98
CA GLU A 367 25.05 -5.89 5.95
C GLU A 367 24.98 -4.57 5.17
N ALA A 368 25.57 -3.50 5.74
CA ALA A 368 25.73 -2.19 5.11
C ALA A 368 24.43 -1.59 4.51
N PRO A 369 23.38 -1.32 5.30
CA PRO A 369 22.19 -0.64 4.82
C PRO A 369 22.49 0.80 4.38
N LEU A 370 21.78 1.29 3.38
CA LEU A 370 21.85 2.69 2.94
C LEU A 370 20.52 3.40 3.16
N ASP A 371 20.59 4.66 3.56
CA ASP A 371 19.44 5.54 3.58
C ASP A 371 19.20 6.10 2.17
N PRO A 372 17.99 5.95 1.59
CA PRO A 372 17.67 6.51 0.29
C PRO A 372 17.94 8.01 0.18
N HIS A 373 17.66 8.78 1.25
CA HIS A 373 17.86 10.23 1.21
C HIS A 373 19.34 10.60 1.20
N ALA A 374 20.17 9.94 2.01
CA ALA A 374 21.62 10.12 1.95
C ALA A 374 22.20 9.80 0.55
N LEU A 375 21.64 8.81 -0.15
CA LEU A 375 22.05 8.48 -1.52
C LEU A 375 21.59 9.53 -2.54
N GLU A 376 20.39 10.10 -2.36
CA GLU A 376 19.90 11.24 -3.14
C GLU A 376 20.79 12.47 -2.98
N THR A 377 21.12 12.85 -1.74
CA THR A 377 22.04 13.95 -1.43
C THR A 377 23.43 13.72 -2.04
N TRP A 378 23.95 12.49 -1.92
CA TRP A 378 25.20 12.13 -2.58
C TRP A 378 25.12 12.36 -4.10
N GLY A 379 24.00 11.96 -4.74
CA GLY A 379 23.78 12.21 -6.16
C GLY A 379 23.87 13.69 -6.54
N GLU A 380 23.15 14.54 -5.79
CA GLU A 380 23.11 15.99 -6.02
C GLU A 380 24.51 16.62 -5.96
N GLU A 381 25.31 16.24 -4.96
CA GLU A 381 26.70 16.69 -4.79
C GLU A 381 27.61 16.28 -5.97
N HIS A 382 27.25 15.21 -6.69
CA HIS A 382 28.02 14.65 -7.81
C HIS A 382 27.37 14.90 -9.17
N GLY A 383 26.40 15.84 -9.26
CA GLY A 383 25.73 16.21 -10.52
C GLY A 383 24.86 15.10 -11.13
N CYS A 384 24.38 14.18 -10.30
CA CYS A 384 23.53 13.06 -10.68
C CYS A 384 22.14 13.19 -10.02
N ALA A 385 21.10 12.72 -10.70
CA ALA A 385 19.82 12.44 -10.09
C ALA A 385 19.78 10.96 -9.66
N VAL A 386 19.41 10.70 -8.41
CA VAL A 386 19.22 9.34 -7.88
C VAL A 386 17.73 9.10 -7.70
N LEU A 387 17.21 8.09 -8.38
CA LEU A 387 15.81 7.73 -8.38
C LEU A 387 15.64 6.45 -7.56
N CYS A 388 15.35 6.62 -6.27
CA CYS A 388 15.14 5.51 -5.34
C CYS A 388 13.75 4.89 -5.52
N THR A 389 13.67 3.56 -5.57
CA THR A 389 12.41 2.81 -5.71
C THR A 389 12.44 1.49 -4.96
N TRP A 390 11.30 0.84 -4.77
CA TRP A 390 11.22 -0.45 -4.11
C TRP A 390 11.89 -1.57 -4.93
N SER A 391 12.43 -2.59 -4.25
CA SER A 391 12.86 -3.81 -4.93
C SER A 391 11.74 -4.85 -4.97
N ALA A 392 11.50 -5.44 -6.14
CA ALA A 392 10.56 -6.56 -6.28
C ALA A 392 11.10 -7.87 -5.66
N GLU A 393 12.42 -7.96 -5.46
CA GLU A 393 13.08 -9.16 -4.93
C GLU A 393 12.78 -9.37 -3.44
N ALA A 394 12.87 -8.31 -2.63
CA ALA A 394 12.70 -8.38 -1.19
C ALA A 394 12.10 -7.09 -0.60
N PRO A 395 11.13 -7.19 0.33
CA PRO A 395 10.54 -6.01 0.99
C PRO A 395 11.54 -5.17 1.80
N GLY A 396 12.65 -5.76 2.25
CA GLY A 396 13.69 -5.06 3.02
C GLY A 396 14.64 -4.25 2.14
N TRP A 397 14.55 -4.40 0.81
CA TRP A 397 15.49 -3.82 -0.13
C TRP A 397 14.84 -2.74 -0.99
N PHE A 398 15.69 -1.86 -1.50
CA PHE A 398 15.34 -0.87 -2.50
C PHE A 398 16.36 -0.91 -3.66
N GLU A 399 16.00 -0.27 -4.77
CA GLU A 399 16.87 -0.06 -5.93
C GLU A 399 17.05 1.46 -6.13
N ALA A 400 18.20 1.86 -6.66
CA ALA A 400 18.49 3.26 -6.96
C ALA A 400 18.96 3.36 -8.42
N VAL A 401 18.24 4.14 -9.23
CA VAL A 401 18.65 4.44 -10.61
C VAL A 401 19.35 5.80 -10.63
N ILE A 402 20.64 5.79 -10.93
CA ILE A 402 21.51 6.95 -10.98
C ILE A 402 21.66 7.38 -12.43
N VAL A 403 21.32 8.63 -12.72
CA VAL A 403 21.40 9.25 -14.05
C VAL A 403 21.98 10.66 -13.95
N PRO A 404 22.48 11.26 -15.05
CA PRO A 404 22.92 12.66 -15.01
C PRO A 404 21.78 13.61 -14.63
N ALA A 405 22.06 14.63 -13.83
CA ALA A 405 21.07 15.65 -13.46
C ALA A 405 20.86 16.65 -14.62
N ASP A 406 20.04 16.27 -15.60
CA ASP A 406 19.76 17.05 -16.82
C ASP A 406 18.43 17.82 -16.79
N GLY A 407 17.76 17.87 -15.63
CA GLY A 407 16.44 18.50 -15.46
C GLY A 407 15.28 17.65 -15.98
N THR A 408 15.50 16.39 -16.39
CA THR A 408 14.42 15.49 -16.76
C THR A 408 13.54 15.16 -15.54
N HIS A 409 12.22 15.27 -15.70
CA HIS A 409 11.23 14.84 -14.69
C HIS A 409 10.26 13.77 -15.20
N CYS A 410 10.32 13.42 -16.49
CA CYS A 410 9.48 12.41 -17.13
C CYS A 410 10.28 11.12 -17.31
N TYR A 411 10.07 10.14 -16.44
CA TYR A 411 10.78 8.87 -16.46
C TYR A 411 9.81 7.70 -16.62
N GLY A 412 10.33 6.57 -17.09
CA GLY A 412 9.60 5.30 -17.10
C GLY A 412 10.52 4.14 -16.73
N GLY A 413 9.98 3.13 -16.03
CA GLY A 413 10.74 1.94 -15.68
C GLY A 413 11.82 2.17 -14.62
N VAL A 414 11.56 3.10 -13.69
CA VAL A 414 12.38 3.25 -12.47
C VAL A 414 12.26 1.99 -11.64
N TYR A 415 11.04 1.64 -11.24
CA TYR A 415 10.68 0.33 -10.67
C TYR A 415 10.64 -0.74 -11.77
N ARG A 416 11.14 -1.93 -11.45
CA ARG A 416 11.06 -3.11 -12.33
C ARG A 416 10.26 -4.21 -11.64
N PRO A 417 9.10 -4.59 -12.18
CA PRO A 417 8.34 -5.70 -11.62
C PRO A 417 9.10 -7.01 -11.87
N MET A 418 9.03 -7.92 -10.89
CA MET A 418 9.32 -9.32 -11.13
C MET A 418 8.02 -10.05 -11.49
N ASP A 419 8.12 -11.06 -12.35
CA ASP A 419 7.00 -11.95 -12.68
C ASP A 419 6.55 -12.68 -11.40
N THR A 420 5.57 -12.09 -10.71
CA THR A 420 5.07 -12.53 -9.42
C THR A 420 3.58 -12.82 -9.52
N ARG A 421 3.17 -13.57 -10.57
CA ARG A 421 1.79 -14.07 -10.79
C ARG A 421 1.14 -14.73 -9.55
N ALA A 422 1.91 -15.08 -8.53
CA ALA A 422 1.43 -15.64 -7.27
C ALA A 422 1.23 -14.63 -6.11
N ARG A 423 1.77 -13.41 -6.15
CA ARG A 423 1.69 -12.46 -5.02
C ARG A 423 0.48 -11.53 -5.14
N PRO A 424 -0.31 -11.30 -4.08
CA PRO A 424 -1.37 -10.30 -4.13
C PRO A 424 -0.76 -8.90 -4.22
N LEU A 425 -1.31 -8.08 -5.13
CA LEU A 425 -0.85 -6.70 -5.36
C LEU A 425 -1.59 -5.66 -4.52
N ALA A 426 -2.61 -6.08 -3.79
CA ALA A 426 -3.35 -5.23 -2.86
C ALA A 426 -4.01 -6.10 -1.77
N ASN A 427 -4.27 -5.48 -0.62
CA ASN A 427 -5.28 -5.99 0.31
C ASN A 427 -6.68 -5.59 -0.15
N VAL A 428 -7.72 -6.07 0.55
CA VAL A 428 -9.12 -5.76 0.23
C VAL A 428 -9.85 -5.17 1.44
N PRO A 429 -9.75 -3.84 1.66
CA PRO A 429 -10.34 -3.14 2.80
C PRO A 429 -11.84 -3.40 3.02
N ALA A 430 -12.63 -3.45 1.94
CA ALA A 430 -14.07 -3.72 2.00
C ALA A 430 -14.39 -5.11 2.61
N ALA A 431 -13.50 -6.09 2.41
CA ALA A 431 -13.66 -7.43 2.93
C ALA A 431 -13.12 -7.62 4.36
N SER A 432 -12.33 -6.68 4.88
CA SER A 432 -11.51 -6.86 6.10
C SER A 432 -12.29 -7.39 7.33
N ARG A 433 -13.48 -6.84 7.60
CA ARG A 433 -14.35 -7.30 8.70
C ARG A 433 -14.87 -8.72 8.50
N ARG A 434 -15.17 -9.09 7.25
CA ARG A 434 -15.70 -10.42 6.89
C ARG A 434 -14.55 -11.43 6.89
N ALA A 435 -13.47 -11.10 6.20
CA ALA A 435 -12.23 -11.87 6.09
C ALA A 435 -11.63 -12.23 7.46
N SER A 436 -11.56 -11.28 8.40
CA SER A 436 -11.03 -11.53 9.75
C SER A 436 -11.86 -12.52 10.58
N ARG A 437 -13.18 -12.63 10.32
CA ARG A 437 -14.09 -13.55 11.02
C ARG A 437 -14.26 -14.89 10.32
N LEU A 438 -13.97 -14.93 9.02
CA LEU A 438 -14.24 -16.06 8.13
C LEU A 438 -13.61 -17.38 8.63
N PRO A 439 -12.34 -17.45 9.08
CA PRO A 439 -11.75 -18.70 9.57
C PRO A 439 -12.53 -19.34 10.73
N ALA A 440 -12.96 -18.53 11.70
CA ALA A 440 -13.68 -19.03 12.88
C ALA A 440 -15.10 -19.50 12.52
N VAL A 441 -15.79 -18.76 11.64
CA VAL A 441 -17.13 -19.10 11.15
C VAL A 441 -17.09 -20.39 10.32
N LEU A 442 -16.18 -20.48 9.35
CA LEU A 442 -16.04 -21.65 8.49
C LEU A 442 -15.68 -22.90 9.28
N ARG A 443 -14.75 -22.82 10.24
CA ARG A 443 -14.38 -23.98 11.07
C ARG A 443 -15.57 -24.51 11.84
N ARG A 444 -16.37 -23.62 12.44
CA ARG A 444 -17.59 -23.99 13.18
C ARG A 444 -18.63 -24.66 12.27
N GLU A 445 -18.86 -24.10 11.09
CA GLU A 445 -19.85 -24.61 10.14
C GLU A 445 -19.43 -25.95 9.51
N LEU A 446 -18.15 -26.09 9.15
CA LEU A 446 -17.60 -27.36 8.67
C LEU A 446 -17.66 -28.44 9.76
N ALA A 447 -17.40 -28.10 11.02
CA ALA A 447 -17.51 -29.06 12.12
C ALA A 447 -18.94 -29.56 12.38
N ALA A 448 -19.95 -28.82 11.93
CA ALA A 448 -21.36 -29.23 12.02
C ALA A 448 -21.80 -30.13 10.87
N GLU A 449 -21.12 -30.09 9.71
CA GLU A 449 -21.48 -30.84 8.50
C GLU A 449 -20.56 -32.03 8.22
N LEU A 450 -19.25 -31.88 8.47
CA LEU A 450 -18.24 -32.85 8.11
C LEU A 450 -17.78 -33.69 9.31
N PRO A 451 -17.43 -34.97 9.09
CA PRO A 451 -16.71 -35.78 10.09
C PRO A 451 -15.44 -35.07 10.57
N GLY A 452 -15.10 -35.22 11.86
CA GLY A 452 -13.99 -34.47 12.48
C GLY A 452 -12.64 -34.55 11.74
N GLY A 453 -12.31 -35.69 11.13
CA GLY A 453 -11.07 -35.86 10.35
C GLY A 453 -11.08 -35.23 8.95
N LEU A 454 -12.14 -34.51 8.57
CA LEU A 454 -12.27 -33.71 7.34
C LEU A 454 -12.32 -32.21 7.61
N VAL A 455 -12.48 -31.79 8.87
CA VAL A 455 -12.44 -30.37 9.23
C VAL A 455 -10.98 -29.90 9.11
N PRO A 456 -10.69 -28.82 8.35
CA PRO A 456 -9.34 -28.30 8.23
C PRO A 456 -8.77 -27.88 9.58
N ASP A 457 -7.53 -28.28 9.85
CA ASP A 457 -6.75 -27.84 11.00
C ASP A 457 -6.55 -26.32 10.94
N ASP A 458 -6.26 -25.81 9.75
CA ASP A 458 -6.04 -24.39 9.47
C ASP A 458 -6.91 -23.90 8.31
N ILE A 459 -7.46 -22.69 8.46
CA ILE A 459 -8.17 -21.97 7.39
C ILE A 459 -7.45 -20.64 7.15
N VAL A 460 -6.79 -20.54 6.00
CA VAL A 460 -6.00 -19.38 5.59
C VAL A 460 -6.80 -18.55 4.59
N VAL A 461 -7.00 -17.27 4.90
CA VAL A 461 -7.64 -16.34 3.97
C VAL A 461 -6.57 -15.73 3.08
N ILE A 462 -6.76 -15.79 1.76
CA ILE A 462 -5.87 -15.22 0.75
C ILE A 462 -6.65 -14.31 -0.19
N ALA A 463 -6.00 -13.30 -0.76
CA ALA A 463 -6.69 -12.35 -1.64
C ALA A 463 -7.03 -12.93 -3.02
N ARG A 464 -6.21 -13.86 -3.54
CA ARG A 464 -6.45 -14.57 -4.82
C ARG A 464 -5.85 -15.97 -4.79
N MET A 465 -6.46 -16.91 -5.52
CA MET A 465 -5.85 -18.21 -5.76
C MET A 465 -4.68 -18.07 -6.73
N PRO A 466 -3.49 -18.63 -6.42
CA PRO A 466 -2.43 -18.78 -7.40
C PRO A 466 -2.90 -19.65 -8.55
N LEU A 467 -2.65 -19.23 -9.79
CA LEU A 467 -3.03 -19.96 -10.99
C LEU A 467 -1.77 -20.34 -11.79
N THR A 468 -1.80 -21.53 -12.39
CA THR A 468 -0.82 -21.97 -13.39
C THR A 468 -1.01 -21.16 -14.69
N ALA A 469 -0.04 -21.26 -15.61
CA ALA A 469 -0.16 -20.64 -16.95
C ALA A 469 -1.40 -21.10 -17.75
N ARG A 470 -2.04 -22.22 -17.36
CA ARG A 470 -3.27 -22.74 -17.97
C ARG A 470 -4.54 -22.27 -17.27
N GLY A 471 -4.43 -21.49 -16.18
CA GLY A 471 -5.58 -20.99 -15.41
C GLY A 471 -6.09 -21.94 -14.32
N GLU A 472 -5.43 -23.07 -14.09
CA GLU A 472 -5.77 -24.00 -12.99
C GLU A 472 -5.11 -23.57 -11.67
N VAL A 473 -5.73 -23.88 -10.51
CA VAL A 473 -5.14 -23.54 -9.19
C VAL A 473 -3.79 -24.22 -9.00
N ASP A 474 -2.75 -23.40 -8.81
CA ASP A 474 -1.40 -23.84 -8.47
C ASP A 474 -1.28 -24.07 -6.95
N ARG A 475 -1.50 -25.32 -6.54
CA ARG A 475 -1.43 -25.74 -5.14
C ARG A 475 -0.01 -25.69 -4.56
N ALA A 476 1.03 -25.73 -5.39
CA ALA A 476 2.41 -25.64 -4.93
C ALA A 476 2.80 -24.19 -4.60
N ALA A 477 2.16 -23.22 -5.25
CA ALA A 477 2.34 -21.79 -5.01
C ALA A 477 1.50 -21.24 -3.83
N LEU A 478 0.69 -22.06 -3.16
CA LEU A 478 -0.09 -21.62 -2.00
C LEU A 478 0.83 -21.27 -0.82
N PRO A 479 0.55 -20.16 -0.09
CA PRO A 479 1.41 -19.69 0.99
C PRO A 479 1.43 -20.67 2.16
N GLU A 480 2.55 -20.77 2.88
CA GLU A 480 2.60 -21.57 4.11
C GLU A 480 1.67 -20.98 5.19
N PRO A 481 0.87 -21.78 5.89
CA PRO A 481 0.04 -21.29 6.99
C PRO A 481 0.92 -20.79 8.12
N GLU A 482 0.60 -19.62 8.66
CA GLU A 482 1.27 -19.10 9.85
C GLU A 482 0.83 -19.89 11.06
N ARG A 483 1.79 -20.36 11.87
CA ARG A 483 1.51 -21.09 13.11
C ARG A 483 0.59 -20.27 14.01
N ALA A 484 -0.68 -20.64 14.11
CA ALA A 484 -1.42 -20.41 15.34
C ALA A 484 -0.76 -21.31 16.40
N GLY A 485 -0.08 -20.71 17.38
CA GLY A 485 0.45 -21.47 18.52
C GLY A 485 -0.71 -22.16 19.23
N GLY A 486 -0.89 -23.45 18.99
CA GLY A 486 -1.73 -24.30 19.83
C GLY A 486 -1.05 -24.38 21.19
N GLY A 487 -1.59 -23.67 22.17
CA GLY A 487 -1.32 -23.96 23.57
C GLY A 487 -1.75 -25.40 23.84
N GLU A 488 -0.79 -26.25 24.21
CA GLU A 488 -1.10 -27.55 24.79
C GLU A 488 -1.93 -27.34 26.05
N GLY A 489 -3.18 -27.80 25.98
CA GLY A 489 -4.12 -27.71 27.08
C GLY A 489 -5.44 -28.36 26.69
N SER A 490 -5.41 -29.67 26.39
CA SER A 490 -6.65 -30.46 26.44
C SER A 490 -7.26 -30.30 27.84
N PRO A 491 -8.55 -29.95 27.98
CA PRO A 491 -9.22 -29.96 29.27
C PRO A 491 -9.44 -31.42 29.67
N HIS A 492 -8.43 -32.04 30.28
CA HIS A 492 -8.66 -33.24 31.05
C HIS A 492 -9.49 -32.85 32.28
N THR A 493 -10.76 -33.21 32.20
CA THR A 493 -11.70 -33.27 33.32
C THR A 493 -11.09 -34.11 34.45
N ARG A 494 -10.45 -33.45 35.42
CA ARG A 494 -10.20 -34.03 36.75
C ARG A 494 -11.44 -33.81 37.59
N ASN A 495 -12.25 -34.86 37.72
CA ASN A 495 -13.26 -34.95 38.78
C ASN A 495 -12.59 -34.80 40.16
N PRO A 496 -13.18 -34.02 41.08
CA PRO A 496 -12.66 -33.89 42.42
C PRO A 496 -12.91 -35.18 43.20
N ARG A 497 -11.84 -35.84 43.66
CA ARG A 497 -11.96 -36.91 44.67
C ARG A 497 -12.16 -36.26 46.04
N THR A 498 -13.32 -36.52 46.59
CA THR A 498 -13.63 -36.44 48.02
C THR A 498 -12.89 -37.53 48.77
N ALA A 499 -12.27 -37.14 49.89
CA ALA A 499 -12.03 -37.89 51.13
C ALA A 499 -11.12 -36.98 51.97
N GLY A 500 -11.39 -36.61 53.21
CA GLY A 500 -12.26 -37.17 54.22
C GLY A 500 -11.58 -36.82 55.54
N SER A 501 -12.30 -36.11 56.40
CA SER A 501 -11.86 -35.81 57.77
C SER A 501 -11.50 -37.09 58.52
N SER A 502 -10.49 -37.01 59.39
CA SER A 502 -10.54 -37.63 60.72
C SER A 502 -9.39 -37.12 61.58
N THR A 503 -9.80 -36.42 62.65
CA THR A 503 -9.23 -36.30 64.00
C THR A 503 -7.81 -35.81 64.21
#